data_AF-A0A2W1TDS9-F1
#
_entry.id   AF-A0A2W1TDS9-F1
#
_cell.length_a   1.000
_cell.length_b   1.000
_cell.length_c   1.000
_cell.angle_alpha   90.00
_cell.angle_beta   90.00
_cell.angle_gamma   90.00
#
_symmetry.space_group_name_H-M   'P 1'
#
loop_
_entity.id
_entity.type
_entity.pdbx_description
1 polymer ?
#
loop_
_entity_poly.entity_id
_entity_poly.type
_entity_poly.pdbx_seq_one_letter_code
_entity_poly.pdbx_strand_id
1 'polypeptide(L)'
;MTDVVSVDVLRRHIPRSDPLVPGRVHEVLSAVADDADVLAYNVPARSFVEVVRRSYAQDEPDLLPLVEPLGPLGDALVLVCQVESGPEIVTVLLRAADRAFLSATAHDRSVGAPHVTAVALTALLRSTQAPGAAEALTVALRLAPEERIRIFVQGAHPTARTLLTKYTLATEKGFDVRGLLAFTDALLALEARLVPFCIVTSGGSSSTIALGDERTSVVAAMTVHGIGSHPQPTEE
;
A
#
# COMPACT_ATOMS: atom_id res chain seq x y z
N MET A 1 0.50 -21.24 20.19
CA MET A 1 -0.89 -21.30 19.70
C MET A 1 -1.31 -19.86 19.45
N THR A 2 -1.14 -19.37 18.23
CA THR A 2 -1.55 -18.02 17.85
C THR A 2 -3.06 -18.09 17.67
N ASP A 3 -3.83 -17.51 18.58
CA ASP A 3 -5.27 -17.36 18.38
C ASP A 3 -5.49 -16.65 17.05
N VAL A 4 -6.15 -17.34 16.13
CA VAL A 4 -6.50 -16.79 14.82
C VAL A 4 -7.56 -15.73 15.05
N VAL A 5 -7.19 -14.46 14.87
CA VAL A 5 -8.14 -13.36 14.87
C VAL A 5 -8.90 -13.41 13.54
N SER A 6 -10.23 -13.45 13.60
CA SER A 6 -11.10 -13.40 12.42
C SER A 6 -11.93 -12.12 12.40
N VAL A 7 -12.54 -11.80 11.25
CA VAL A 7 -13.43 -10.65 11.10
C VAL A 7 -14.61 -10.72 12.09
N ASP A 8 -15.19 -11.90 12.28
CA ASP A 8 -16.27 -12.10 13.28
C ASP A 8 -15.80 -11.81 14.71
N VAL A 9 -14.57 -12.22 15.07
CA VAL A 9 -13.99 -11.89 16.38
C VAL A 9 -13.85 -10.38 16.54
N LEU A 10 -13.37 -9.67 15.50
CA LEU A 10 -13.24 -8.21 15.54
C LEU A 10 -14.59 -7.52 15.72
N ARG A 11 -15.62 -7.94 14.97
CA ARG A 11 -16.98 -7.38 15.09
C ARG A 11 -17.56 -7.52 16.50
N ARG A 12 -17.19 -8.58 17.23
CA ARG A 12 -17.62 -8.82 18.62
C ARG A 12 -16.84 -8.01 19.64
N HIS A 13 -15.57 -7.70 19.38
CA HIS A 13 -14.72 -6.95 20.31
C HIS A 13 -14.90 -5.42 20.21
N ILE A 14 -15.34 -4.91 19.06
CA ILE A 14 -15.54 -3.47 18.88
C ILE A 14 -16.87 -3.03 19.50
N PRO A 15 -16.87 -2.12 20.49
CA PRO A 15 -18.11 -1.65 21.11
C PRO A 15 -18.93 -0.84 20.10
N ARG A 16 -20.22 -1.18 19.94
CA ARG A 16 -21.15 -0.53 18.99
C ARG A 16 -21.49 0.93 19.29
N SER A 17 -21.12 1.42 20.46
CA SER A 17 -21.51 2.75 20.95
C SER A 17 -20.33 3.52 21.54
N ASP A 18 -19.10 3.09 21.24
CA ASP A 18 -17.91 3.85 21.63
C ASP A 18 -17.79 5.08 20.71
N PRO A 19 -17.86 6.31 21.24
CA PRO A 19 -17.75 7.53 20.44
C PRO A 19 -16.37 7.69 19.78
N LEU A 20 -15.36 6.95 20.23
CA LEU A 20 -14.02 6.94 19.64
C LEU A 20 -13.90 5.97 18.46
N VAL A 21 -14.95 5.20 18.16
CA VAL A 21 -15.00 4.31 16.99
C VAL A 21 -15.80 4.97 15.87
N PRO A 22 -15.15 5.35 14.75
CA PRO A 22 -15.87 5.87 13.60
C PRO A 22 -16.93 4.88 13.12
N GLY A 23 -18.14 5.35 12.82
CA GLY A 23 -19.21 4.50 12.28
C GLY A 23 -18.80 3.72 11.03
N ARG A 24 -17.87 4.28 10.26
CA ARG A 24 -17.28 3.66 9.08
C ARG A 24 -16.57 2.33 9.38
N VAL A 25 -15.98 2.16 10.56
CA VAL A 25 -15.40 0.87 11.00
C VAL A 25 -16.43 -0.24 10.96
N HIS A 26 -17.63 0.02 11.49
CA HIS A 26 -18.71 -0.95 11.53
C HIS A 26 -19.28 -1.22 10.14
N GLU A 27 -19.45 -0.17 9.32
CA GLU A 27 -19.91 -0.31 7.93
C GLU A 27 -18.96 -1.20 7.12
N VAL A 28 -17.66 -0.90 7.12
CA VAL A 28 -16.66 -1.65 6.36
C VAL A 28 -16.56 -3.09 6.85
N LEU A 29 -16.43 -3.30 8.17
CA LEU A 29 -16.36 -4.66 8.71
C LEU A 29 -17.62 -5.47 8.41
N SER A 30 -18.81 -4.84 8.35
CA SER A 30 -20.05 -5.54 7.99
C SER A 30 -20.13 -5.97 6.54
N ALA A 31 -19.40 -5.29 5.64
CA ALA A 31 -19.35 -5.59 4.22
C ALA A 31 -18.28 -6.64 3.85
N VAL A 32 -17.31 -6.89 4.72
CA VAL A 32 -16.25 -7.89 4.52
C VAL A 32 -16.80 -9.29 4.83
N ALA A 33 -16.37 -10.31 4.08
CA ALA A 33 -16.74 -11.69 4.33
C ALA A 33 -16.16 -12.21 5.66
N ASP A 34 -16.86 -13.15 6.32
CA ASP A 34 -16.46 -13.65 7.64
C ASP A 34 -15.13 -14.41 7.62
N ASP A 35 -14.78 -15.00 6.48
CA ASP A 35 -13.57 -15.75 6.20
C ASP A 35 -12.43 -14.91 5.60
N ALA A 36 -12.62 -13.59 5.47
CA ALA A 36 -11.57 -12.71 4.97
C ALA A 36 -10.36 -12.70 5.90
N ASP A 37 -9.17 -12.60 5.29
CA ASP A 37 -7.91 -12.59 6.02
C ASP A 37 -7.80 -11.36 6.93
N VAL A 38 -7.36 -11.59 8.16
CA VAL A 38 -7.00 -10.55 9.12
C VAL A 38 -5.50 -10.58 9.31
N LEU A 39 -4.83 -9.50 8.93
CA LEU A 39 -3.42 -9.32 9.27
C LEU A 39 -3.32 -8.96 10.75
N ALA A 40 -2.71 -9.84 11.55
CA ALA A 40 -2.60 -9.65 12.99
C ALA A 40 -1.15 -9.78 13.47
N TYR A 41 -0.64 -8.80 14.21
CA TYR A 41 0.71 -8.83 14.77
C TYR A 41 0.81 -8.06 16.09
N ASN A 42 1.72 -8.51 16.98
CA ASN A 42 1.99 -7.81 18.24
C ASN A 42 3.11 -6.79 18.06
N VAL A 43 2.96 -5.62 18.68
CA VAL A 43 3.96 -4.55 18.70
C VAL A 43 3.95 -3.85 20.06
N PRO A 44 5.09 -3.35 20.56
CA PRO A 44 5.09 -2.47 21.73
C PRO A 44 4.29 -1.19 21.44
N ALA A 45 3.38 -0.81 22.34
CA ALA A 45 2.50 0.35 22.17
C ALA A 45 3.30 1.64 21.88
N ARG A 46 4.36 1.91 22.65
CA ARG A 46 5.25 3.06 22.46
C ARG A 46 5.84 3.11 21.05
N SER A 47 6.40 2.00 20.57
CA SER A 47 7.02 1.94 19.23
C SER A 47 5.99 2.20 18.14
N PHE A 48 4.78 1.67 18.29
CA PHE A 48 3.70 1.91 17.32
C PHE A 48 3.26 3.38 17.31
N VAL A 49 3.07 3.99 18.48
CA VAL A 49 2.76 5.42 18.61
C VAL A 49 3.82 6.29 17.95
N GLU A 50 5.10 6.01 18.18
CA GLU A 50 6.22 6.75 17.60
C GLU A 50 6.22 6.67 16.07
N VAL A 51 6.01 5.46 15.51
CA VAL A 51 5.93 5.27 14.06
C VAL A 51 4.75 6.03 13.47
N VAL A 52 3.55 5.92 14.07
CA VAL A 52 2.36 6.62 13.57
C VAL A 52 2.54 8.14 13.62
N ARG A 53 3.04 8.67 14.73
CA ARG A 53 3.27 10.12 14.87
C ARG A 53 4.36 10.66 13.95
N ARG A 54 5.42 9.88 13.71
CA ARG A 54 6.54 10.32 12.86
C ARG A 54 6.21 10.22 11.37
N SER A 55 5.53 9.15 10.97
CA SER A 55 5.36 8.81 9.56
C SER A 55 4.00 9.24 9.00
N TYR A 56 2.98 9.43 9.82
CA TYR A 56 1.60 9.62 9.35
C TYR A 56 0.91 10.88 9.86
N ALA A 57 1.48 11.59 10.84
CA ALA A 57 0.86 12.81 11.38
C ALA A 57 0.69 13.95 10.36
N GLN A 58 1.43 13.94 9.24
CA GLN A 58 1.32 14.94 8.18
C GLN A 58 0.37 14.53 7.05
N ASP A 59 0.23 13.22 6.80
CA ASP A 59 -0.46 12.69 5.62
C ASP A 59 -1.81 12.01 5.94
N GLU A 60 -1.99 11.49 7.16
CA GLU A 60 -3.17 10.71 7.57
C GLU A 60 -3.63 11.11 8.99
N PRO A 61 -4.29 12.28 9.15
CA PRO A 61 -4.67 12.82 10.46
C PRO A 61 -5.60 11.89 11.26
N ASP A 62 -6.36 11.04 10.57
CA ASP A 62 -7.29 10.07 11.16
C ASP A 62 -6.60 8.91 11.89
N LEU A 63 -5.27 8.77 11.76
CA LEU A 63 -4.47 7.80 12.51
C LEU A 63 -4.04 8.32 13.89
N LEU A 64 -4.12 9.62 14.17
CA LEU A 64 -3.77 10.15 15.49
C LEU A 64 -4.76 9.71 16.59
N PRO A 65 -6.09 9.79 16.39
CA PRO A 65 -7.06 9.26 17.36
C PRO A 65 -6.90 7.76 17.62
N LEU A 66 -6.45 6.99 16.62
CA LEU A 66 -6.21 5.55 16.77
C LEU A 66 -5.15 5.27 17.85
N VAL A 67 -4.07 6.06 17.90
CA VAL A 67 -2.93 5.79 18.79
C VAL A 67 -2.97 6.56 20.10
N GLU A 68 -3.89 7.51 20.27
CA GLU A 68 -4.03 8.30 21.49
C GLU A 68 -4.24 7.43 22.75
N PRO A 69 -5.10 6.39 22.74
CA PRO A 69 -5.31 5.52 23.90
C PRO A 69 -4.09 4.66 24.28
N LEU A 70 -3.08 4.58 23.40
CA LEU A 70 -1.89 3.77 23.65
C LEU A 70 -0.86 4.46 24.55
N GLY A 71 -0.93 5.78 24.71
CA GLY A 71 0.05 6.56 25.47
C GLY A 71 0.32 6.02 26.89
N PRO A 72 -0.71 5.73 27.69
CA PRO A 72 -0.55 5.18 29.03
C PRO A 72 0.02 3.75 29.10
N LEU A 73 0.03 3.01 27.99
CA LEU A 73 0.44 1.60 27.97
C LEU A 73 1.96 1.39 27.94
N GLY A 74 2.75 2.43 27.64
CA GLY A 74 4.20 2.34 27.58
C GLY A 74 4.67 1.24 26.63
N ASP A 75 5.46 0.28 27.12
CA ASP A 75 6.01 -0.81 26.31
C ASP A 75 5.15 -2.08 26.33
N ALA A 76 3.93 -2.01 26.87
CA ALA A 76 3.00 -3.14 26.81
C ALA A 76 2.69 -3.50 25.36
N LEU A 77 2.54 -4.80 25.10
CA LEU A 77 2.22 -5.31 23.77
C LEU A 77 0.75 -5.02 23.43
N VAL A 78 0.56 -4.50 22.22
CA VAL A 78 -0.74 -4.36 21.58
C VAL A 78 -0.79 -5.26 20.35
N LEU A 79 -1.93 -5.86 20.13
CA LEU A 79 -2.26 -6.61 18.94
C LEU A 79 -2.88 -5.65 17.93
N VAL A 80 -2.20 -5.45 16.82
CA VAL A 80 -2.71 -4.69 15.67
C VAL A 80 -3.40 -5.69 14.74
N CYS A 81 -4.67 -5.44 14.45
CA CYS A 81 -5.46 -6.23 13.51
C CYS A 81 -5.88 -5.34 12.35
N GLN A 82 -5.62 -5.78 11.12
CA GLN A 82 -6.00 -5.05 9.91
C GLN A 82 -6.86 -5.91 9.01
N VAL A 83 -7.94 -5.30 8.51
CA VAL A 83 -8.87 -5.88 7.55
C VAL A 83 -8.96 -4.95 6.36
N GLU A 84 -8.73 -5.48 5.16
CA GLU A 84 -8.84 -4.71 3.91
C GLU A 84 -10.20 -4.97 3.24
N SER A 85 -10.83 -3.90 2.75
CA SER A 85 -12.03 -3.94 1.92
C SER A 85 -11.87 -2.97 0.75
N GLY A 86 -11.34 -3.48 -0.37
CA GLY A 86 -11.04 -2.63 -1.53
C GLY A 86 -10.00 -1.54 -1.20
N PRO A 87 -10.34 -0.24 -1.29
CA PRO A 87 -9.44 0.84 -0.89
C PRO A 87 -9.45 1.13 0.62
N GLU A 88 -10.39 0.57 1.37
CA GLU A 88 -10.52 0.86 2.79
C GLU A 88 -9.76 -0.16 3.65
N ILE A 89 -9.10 0.34 4.69
CA ILE A 89 -8.39 -0.46 5.68
C ILE A 89 -8.99 -0.15 7.04
N VAL A 90 -9.55 -1.17 7.69
CA VAL A 90 -9.93 -1.08 9.10
C VAL A 90 -8.77 -1.56 9.95
N THR A 91 -8.29 -0.70 10.84
CA THR A 91 -7.29 -1.06 11.85
C THR A 91 -7.95 -1.10 13.21
N VAL A 92 -7.82 -2.21 13.93
CA VAL A 92 -8.32 -2.42 15.29
C VAL A 92 -7.13 -2.71 16.19
N LEU A 93 -7.07 -2.02 17.33
CA LEU A 93 -6.05 -2.21 18.35
C LEU A 93 -6.67 -2.90 19.56
N LEU A 94 -6.10 -4.03 19.93
CA LEU A 94 -6.46 -4.78 21.13
C LEU A 94 -5.25 -4.87 22.05
N ARG A 95 -5.46 -4.93 23.36
CA ARG A 95 -4.39 -5.27 24.30
C ARG A 95 -3.99 -6.73 24.09
N ALA A 96 -2.69 -7.02 23.96
CA ALA A 96 -2.26 -8.38 23.66
C ALA A 96 -2.56 -9.39 24.79
N ALA A 97 -2.58 -8.91 26.05
CA ALA A 97 -2.72 -9.75 27.24
C ALA A 97 -4.13 -10.35 27.42
N ASP A 98 -5.17 -9.58 27.14
CA ASP A 98 -6.56 -9.92 27.44
C ASP A 98 -7.52 -9.66 26.26
N ARG A 99 -6.99 -9.23 25.11
CA ARG A 99 -7.75 -8.84 23.91
C ARG A 99 -8.76 -7.72 24.16
N ALA A 100 -8.59 -6.95 25.25
CA ALA A 100 -9.43 -5.79 25.51
C ALA A 100 -9.31 -4.78 24.36
N PHE A 101 -10.45 -4.28 23.89
CA PHE A 101 -10.51 -3.24 22.88
C PHE A 101 -9.83 -1.96 23.37
N LEU A 102 -8.99 -1.37 22.52
CA LEU A 102 -8.30 -0.10 22.81
C LEU A 102 -8.80 1.01 21.90
N SER A 103 -8.83 0.77 20.59
CA SER A 103 -9.28 1.73 19.58
C SER A 103 -9.46 1.06 18.22
N ALA A 104 -10.17 1.73 17.32
CA ALA A 104 -10.25 1.34 15.91
C ALA A 104 -10.41 2.55 15.01
N THR A 105 -9.99 2.42 13.76
CA THR A 105 -10.22 3.42 12.72
C THR A 105 -10.45 2.74 11.39
N ALA A 106 -11.12 3.43 10.48
CA ALA A 106 -11.23 3.07 9.08
C ALA A 106 -10.57 4.18 8.27
N HIS A 107 -9.59 3.81 7.46
CA HIS A 107 -8.90 4.72 6.57
C HIS A 107 -9.17 4.31 5.13
N ASP A 108 -9.69 5.24 4.33
CA ASP A 108 -9.76 5.06 2.87
C ASP A 108 -8.45 5.53 2.24
N ARG A 109 -7.67 4.57 1.74
CA ARG A 109 -6.37 4.83 1.11
C ARG A 109 -6.47 5.58 -0.22
N SER A 110 -7.69 5.80 -0.72
CA SER A 110 -7.97 6.58 -1.92
C SER A 110 -8.31 8.06 -1.64
N VAL A 111 -8.74 8.38 -0.41
CA VAL A 111 -9.13 9.75 -0.04
C VAL A 111 -7.86 10.57 0.25
N GLY A 112 -7.75 11.75 -0.37
CA GLY A 112 -6.58 12.64 -0.24
C GLY A 112 -5.34 12.18 -1.01
N ALA A 113 -5.27 10.91 -1.43
CA ALA A 113 -4.17 10.41 -2.23
C ALA A 113 -4.20 11.05 -3.64
N PRO A 114 -3.09 11.66 -4.10
CA PRO A 114 -3.01 12.13 -5.47
C PRO A 114 -3.23 10.96 -6.42
N HIS A 115 -3.91 11.21 -7.53
CA HIS A 115 -4.22 10.20 -8.53
C HIS A 115 -4.06 10.80 -9.92
N VAL A 116 -3.87 9.93 -10.90
CA VAL A 116 -3.93 10.25 -12.32
C VAL A 116 -4.96 9.32 -12.95
N THR A 117 -5.76 9.83 -13.89
CA THR A 117 -6.67 8.97 -14.65
C THR A 117 -5.87 8.17 -15.67
N ALA A 118 -6.34 6.97 -16.03
CA ALA A 118 -5.68 6.15 -17.04
C ALA A 118 -5.53 6.89 -18.38
N VAL A 119 -6.51 7.71 -18.77
CA VAL A 119 -6.42 8.54 -19.98
C VAL A 119 -5.32 9.60 -19.89
N ALA A 120 -5.18 10.28 -18.75
CA ALA A 120 -4.13 11.29 -18.55
C ALA A 120 -2.74 10.64 -18.51
N LEU A 121 -2.60 9.51 -17.82
CA LEU A 121 -1.34 8.76 -17.77
C LEU A 121 -0.95 8.24 -19.17
N THR A 122 -1.92 7.72 -19.93
CA THR A 122 -1.72 7.29 -21.32
C THR A 122 -1.23 8.45 -22.20
N ALA A 123 -1.77 9.65 -22.01
CA ALA A 123 -1.31 10.84 -22.73
C ALA A 123 0.14 11.20 -22.38
N LEU A 124 0.52 11.16 -21.10
CA LEU A 124 1.89 11.39 -20.64
C LEU A 124 2.87 10.33 -21.20
N LEU A 125 2.48 9.06 -21.18
CA LEU A 125 3.30 7.97 -21.70
C LEU A 125 3.46 8.03 -23.23
N ARG A 126 2.49 8.58 -23.95
CA ARG A 126 2.60 8.81 -25.41
C ARG A 126 3.50 9.99 -25.77
N SER A 127 3.54 11.03 -24.96
CA SER A 127 4.28 12.26 -25.25
C SER A 127 5.73 12.22 -24.77
N THR A 128 6.11 11.25 -23.94
CA THR A 128 7.46 11.11 -23.39
C THR A 128 8.37 10.22 -24.25
N GLN A 129 9.68 10.38 -24.07
CA GLN A 129 10.72 9.46 -24.55
C GLN A 129 11.46 8.79 -23.38
N ALA A 130 10.87 8.83 -22.18
CA ALA A 130 11.44 8.23 -20.99
C ALA A 130 11.65 6.71 -21.14
N PRO A 131 12.72 6.16 -20.53
CA PRO A 131 12.99 4.73 -20.58
C PRO A 131 11.82 3.91 -20.04
N GLY A 132 11.44 2.84 -20.76
CA GLY A 132 10.36 1.92 -20.40
C GLY A 132 8.94 2.47 -20.59
N ALA A 133 8.78 3.69 -21.12
CA ALA A 133 7.45 4.29 -21.31
C ALA A 133 6.58 3.53 -22.33
N ALA A 134 7.18 2.94 -23.36
CA ALA A 134 6.45 2.19 -24.39
C ALA A 134 5.81 0.90 -23.84
N GLU A 135 6.52 0.16 -23.01
CA GLU A 135 6.00 -1.02 -22.31
C GLU A 135 4.88 -0.62 -21.34
N ALA A 136 5.11 0.41 -20.53
CA ALA A 136 4.11 0.92 -19.59
C ALA A 136 2.84 1.43 -20.31
N LEU A 137 2.99 2.09 -21.45
CA LEU A 137 1.88 2.52 -22.30
C LEU A 137 1.01 1.33 -22.73
N THR A 138 1.64 0.22 -23.11
CA THR A 138 0.93 -1.00 -23.52
C THR A 138 0.07 -1.57 -22.40
N VAL A 139 0.51 -1.46 -21.14
CA VAL A 139 -0.30 -1.88 -19.98
C VAL A 139 -1.40 -0.86 -19.68
N ALA A 140 -1.09 0.43 -19.69
CA ALA A 140 -2.05 1.51 -19.41
C ALA A 140 -3.22 1.56 -20.42
N LEU A 141 -2.96 1.26 -21.69
CA LEU A 141 -3.99 1.21 -22.75
C LEU A 141 -5.07 0.13 -22.53
N ARG A 142 -4.85 -0.80 -21.60
CA ARG A 142 -5.81 -1.86 -21.26
C ARG A 142 -6.73 -1.49 -20.10
N LEU A 143 -6.50 -0.35 -19.44
CA LEU A 143 -7.35 0.13 -18.36
C LEU A 143 -8.57 0.87 -18.90
N ALA A 144 -9.62 0.99 -18.07
CA ALA A 144 -10.72 1.88 -18.40
C ALA A 144 -10.24 3.34 -18.36
N PRO A 145 -10.63 4.23 -19.30
CA PRO A 145 -10.10 5.59 -19.38
C PRO A 145 -10.22 6.43 -18.09
N GLU A 146 -11.34 6.26 -17.37
CA GLU A 146 -11.66 6.97 -16.13
C GLU A 146 -11.08 6.28 -14.88
N GLU A 147 -10.39 5.16 -15.04
CA GLU A 147 -9.78 4.44 -13.93
C GLU A 147 -8.76 5.34 -13.20
N ARG A 148 -8.91 5.44 -11.88
CA ARG A 148 -8.11 6.31 -11.03
C ARG A 148 -6.91 5.54 -10.51
N ILE A 149 -5.73 5.92 -10.97
CA ILE A 149 -4.47 5.29 -10.62
C ILE A 149 -3.85 6.11 -9.50
N ARG A 150 -3.62 5.47 -8.35
CA ARG A 150 -3.03 6.12 -7.19
C ARG A 150 -1.59 6.55 -7.47
N ILE A 151 -1.24 7.74 -7.00
CA ILE A 151 0.12 8.25 -6.94
C ILE A 151 0.59 8.17 -5.49
N PHE A 152 1.79 7.63 -5.28
CA PHE A 152 2.47 7.58 -3.99
C PHE A 152 3.81 8.28 -4.10
N VAL A 153 4.25 8.94 -3.03
CA VAL A 153 5.52 9.69 -3.01
C VAL A 153 6.53 8.91 -2.18
N GLN A 154 7.69 8.60 -2.77
CA GLN A 154 8.74 7.80 -2.12
C GLN A 154 10.12 8.36 -2.39
N GLY A 155 11.09 8.00 -1.55
CA GLY A 155 12.47 8.40 -1.76
C GLY A 155 13.09 7.73 -2.98
N ALA A 156 13.61 8.52 -3.94
CA ALA A 156 14.15 8.01 -5.19
C ALA A 156 15.22 6.93 -4.99
N HIS A 157 16.21 7.23 -4.15
CA HIS A 157 17.36 6.35 -3.90
C HIS A 157 16.99 5.07 -3.14
N PRO A 158 16.26 5.12 -2.00
CA PRO A 158 15.76 3.91 -1.34
C PRO A 158 14.89 3.03 -2.24
N THR A 159 13.99 3.64 -3.03
CA THR A 159 13.13 2.91 -3.95
C THR A 159 13.94 2.25 -5.06
N ALA A 160 14.88 2.95 -5.69
CA ALA A 160 15.77 2.38 -6.71
C ALA A 160 16.52 1.15 -6.19
N ARG A 161 17.13 1.25 -5.00
CA ARG A 161 17.85 0.11 -4.37
C ARG A 161 16.93 -1.08 -4.10
N THR A 162 15.73 -0.80 -3.58
CA THR A 162 14.75 -1.84 -3.22
C THR A 162 14.26 -2.57 -4.46
N LEU A 163 13.89 -1.83 -5.51
CA LEU A 163 13.38 -2.41 -6.75
C LEU A 163 14.47 -3.17 -7.51
N LEU A 164 15.69 -2.64 -7.55
CA LEU A 164 16.84 -3.35 -8.13
C LEU A 164 17.03 -4.70 -7.44
N THR A 165 17.12 -4.71 -6.11
CA THR A 165 17.29 -5.95 -5.34
C THR A 165 16.15 -6.93 -5.58
N LYS A 166 14.90 -6.47 -5.44
CA LYS A 166 13.70 -7.30 -5.58
C LYS A 166 13.60 -7.92 -6.97
N TYR A 167 13.79 -7.12 -8.01
CA TYR A 167 13.50 -7.56 -9.36
C TYR A 167 14.70 -8.20 -10.07
N THR A 168 15.94 -7.98 -9.62
CA THR A 168 17.06 -8.85 -10.00
C THR A 168 16.80 -10.29 -9.53
N LEU A 169 16.39 -10.48 -8.27
CA LEU A 169 15.98 -11.80 -7.74
C LEU A 169 14.77 -12.38 -8.51
N ALA A 170 13.82 -11.54 -8.92
CA ALA A 170 12.68 -12.01 -9.72
C ALA A 170 13.13 -12.47 -11.11
N THR A 171 14.02 -11.74 -11.77
CA THR A 171 14.60 -12.14 -13.06
C THR A 171 15.35 -13.47 -12.94
N GLU A 172 16.13 -13.67 -11.88
CA GLU A 172 16.80 -14.94 -11.59
C GLU A 172 15.81 -16.11 -11.41
N LYS A 173 14.60 -15.83 -10.91
CA LYS A 173 13.51 -16.79 -10.75
C LYS A 173 12.64 -16.97 -12.01
N GLY A 174 13.02 -16.35 -13.13
CA GLY A 174 12.37 -16.53 -14.42
C GLY A 174 11.23 -15.54 -14.73
N PHE A 175 11.04 -14.50 -13.92
CA PHE A 175 10.09 -13.42 -14.25
C PHE A 175 10.67 -12.52 -15.37
N ASP A 176 9.85 -12.17 -16.37
CA ASP A 176 10.21 -11.19 -17.40
C ASP A 176 10.05 -9.78 -16.83
N VAL A 177 11.19 -9.17 -16.45
CA VAL A 177 11.28 -7.80 -15.96
C VAL A 177 11.98 -6.93 -17.00
N ARG A 178 11.28 -5.92 -17.51
CA ARG A 178 11.77 -4.99 -18.53
C ARG A 178 12.00 -3.59 -17.96
N GLY A 179 13.06 -2.94 -18.40
CA GLY A 179 13.38 -1.56 -18.06
C GLY A 179 13.97 -1.35 -16.65
N LEU A 180 14.22 -2.41 -15.86
CA LEU A 180 14.68 -2.30 -14.47
C LEU A 180 15.93 -1.43 -14.31
N LEU A 181 17.01 -1.72 -15.05
CA LEU A 181 18.27 -0.97 -14.92
C LEU A 181 18.11 0.50 -15.31
N ALA A 182 17.50 0.76 -16.47
CA ALA A 182 17.26 2.13 -16.93
C ALA A 182 16.36 2.93 -15.99
N PHE A 183 15.36 2.27 -15.37
CA PHE A 183 14.52 2.86 -14.35
C PHE A 183 15.29 3.21 -13.08
N THR A 184 16.13 2.29 -12.59
CA THR A 184 16.93 2.54 -11.38
C THR A 184 17.97 3.62 -11.61
N ASP A 185 18.63 3.63 -12.78
CA ASP A 185 19.60 4.66 -13.14
C ASP A 185 18.95 6.04 -13.22
N ALA A 186 17.76 6.13 -13.84
CA ALA A 186 16.99 7.37 -13.90
C ALA A 186 16.62 7.89 -12.50
N LEU A 187 16.22 7.01 -11.58
CA LEU A 187 15.92 7.40 -10.20
C LEU A 187 17.15 7.83 -9.41
N LEU A 188 18.29 7.17 -9.61
CA LEU A 188 19.55 7.53 -8.95
C LEU A 188 20.12 8.84 -9.48
N ALA A 189 19.84 9.19 -10.74
CA ALA A 189 20.20 10.47 -11.34
C ALA A 189 19.36 11.64 -10.82
N LEU A 190 18.21 11.38 -10.19
CA LEU A 190 17.42 12.43 -9.57
C LEU A 190 18.11 12.94 -8.31
N GLU A 191 18.43 14.23 -8.29
CA GLU A 191 18.83 14.93 -7.05
C GLU A 191 17.64 15.08 -6.08
N ALA A 192 16.41 14.81 -6.55
CA ALA A 192 15.20 14.86 -5.77
C ALA A 192 15.19 13.81 -4.65
N ARG A 193 14.86 14.28 -3.44
CA ARG A 193 14.71 13.40 -2.27
C ARG A 193 13.46 12.54 -2.33
N LEU A 194 12.39 13.02 -2.97
CA LEU A 194 11.08 12.39 -3.05
C LEU A 194 10.58 12.45 -4.49
N VAL A 195 9.98 11.36 -4.96
CA VAL A 195 9.51 11.19 -6.34
C VAL A 195 8.10 10.60 -6.32
N PRO A 196 7.16 11.16 -7.10
CA PRO A 196 5.84 10.57 -7.29
C PRO A 196 5.91 9.34 -8.19
N PHE A 197 5.23 8.28 -7.80
CA PHE A 197 5.15 7.01 -8.52
C PHE A 197 3.70 6.60 -8.67
N CYS A 198 3.40 5.87 -9.74
CA CYS A 198 2.14 5.13 -9.87
C CYS A 198 2.41 3.70 -10.36
N ILE A 199 1.48 2.79 -10.04
CA ILE A 199 1.54 1.39 -10.48
C ILE A 199 0.28 1.08 -11.26
N VAL A 200 0.48 0.45 -12.42
CA VAL A 200 -0.60 0.05 -13.33
C VAL A 200 -0.51 -1.45 -13.55
N THR A 201 -1.60 -2.18 -13.34
CA THR A 201 -1.63 -3.64 -13.49
C THR A 201 -2.74 -4.04 -14.45
N SER A 202 -2.41 -4.81 -15.49
CA SER A 202 -3.39 -5.37 -16.43
C SER A 202 -2.84 -6.59 -17.15
N GLY A 203 -3.68 -7.62 -17.35
CA GLY A 203 -3.35 -8.80 -18.14
C GLY A 203 -2.06 -9.51 -17.73
N GLY A 204 -1.88 -9.77 -16.43
CA GLY A 204 -0.68 -10.42 -15.86
C GLY A 204 0.59 -9.59 -15.93
N SER A 205 0.48 -8.30 -16.23
CA SER A 205 1.61 -7.36 -16.26
C SER A 205 1.40 -6.25 -15.25
N SER A 206 2.48 -5.78 -14.61
CA SER A 206 2.46 -4.61 -13.73
C SER A 206 3.58 -3.66 -14.10
N SER A 207 3.25 -2.39 -14.32
CA SER A 207 4.20 -1.33 -14.62
C SER A 207 4.32 -0.38 -13.45
N THR A 208 5.54 -0.13 -12.99
CA THR A 208 5.87 0.93 -12.03
C THR A 208 6.40 2.12 -12.81
N ILE A 209 5.79 3.29 -12.61
CA ILE A 209 6.07 4.50 -13.37
C ILE A 209 6.48 5.60 -12.39
N ALA A 210 7.64 6.21 -12.62
CA ALA A 210 8.10 7.39 -11.92
C ALA A 210 7.68 8.64 -12.70
N LEU A 211 7.07 9.59 -12.01
CA LEU A 211 6.59 10.85 -12.58
C LEU A 211 7.53 11.99 -12.16
N GLY A 212 7.60 13.06 -12.95
CA GLY A 212 8.27 14.30 -12.54
C GLY A 212 7.54 14.98 -11.38
N ASP A 213 8.19 15.94 -10.72
CA ASP A 213 7.69 16.60 -9.50
C ASP A 213 6.28 17.21 -9.67
N GLU A 214 6.02 17.84 -10.82
CA GLU A 214 4.70 18.41 -11.14
C GLU A 214 3.69 17.39 -11.69
N ARG A 215 4.10 16.12 -11.83
CA ARG A 215 3.29 15.00 -12.37
C ARG A 215 2.80 15.23 -13.81
N THR A 216 3.45 16.14 -14.52
CA THR A 216 3.20 16.51 -15.92
C THR A 216 4.14 15.79 -16.90
N SER A 217 5.05 14.95 -16.39
CA SER A 217 6.01 14.19 -17.18
C SER A 217 6.30 12.83 -16.55
N VAL A 218 6.79 11.91 -17.37
CA VAL A 218 7.28 10.59 -16.94
C VAL A 218 8.80 10.64 -16.92
N VAL A 219 9.40 10.24 -15.80
CA VAL A 219 10.86 10.15 -15.64
C VAL A 219 11.38 8.82 -16.20
N ALA A 220 10.74 7.72 -15.80
CA ALA A 220 11.06 6.37 -16.24
C ALA A 220 9.91 5.42 -15.89
N ALA A 221 9.87 4.26 -16.54
CA ALA A 221 9.02 3.15 -16.14
C ALA A 221 9.76 1.81 -16.22
N MET A 222 9.29 0.84 -15.44
CA MET A 222 9.67 -0.57 -15.56
C MET A 222 8.41 -1.44 -15.56
N THR A 223 8.46 -2.57 -16.24
CA THR A 223 7.31 -3.49 -16.38
C THR A 223 7.71 -4.90 -16.02
N VAL A 224 6.87 -5.58 -15.23
CA VAL A 224 6.99 -6.98 -14.87
C VAL A 224 5.86 -7.73 -15.56
N HIS A 225 6.17 -8.78 -16.31
CA HIS A 225 5.21 -9.68 -16.93
C HIS A 225 5.15 -11.03 -16.19
N GLY A 226 4.09 -11.82 -16.43
CA GLY A 226 3.92 -13.15 -15.86
C GLY A 226 3.39 -13.18 -14.42
N ILE A 227 2.80 -12.08 -13.96
CA ILE A 227 2.16 -12.00 -12.65
C ILE A 227 0.92 -12.90 -12.66
N GLY A 228 0.95 -13.97 -11.87
CA GLY A 228 -0.11 -14.99 -11.77
C GLY A 228 0.08 -16.22 -12.68
N SER A 229 1.18 -16.33 -13.42
CA SER A 229 1.43 -17.43 -14.38
C SER A 229 2.42 -18.50 -13.87
N HIS A 230 3.05 -18.29 -12.71
CA HIS A 230 3.95 -19.29 -12.16
C HIS A 230 3.16 -20.34 -11.36
N PRO A 231 3.33 -21.64 -11.66
CA PRO A 231 2.87 -22.68 -10.74
C PRO A 231 3.55 -22.47 -9.39
N GLN A 232 2.79 -22.63 -8.30
CA GLN A 232 3.38 -22.79 -6.98
C GLN A 232 4.44 -23.90 -7.06
N PRO A 233 5.62 -23.74 -6.43
CA PRO A 233 6.53 -24.86 -6.31
C PRO A 233 5.78 -25.98 -5.59
N THR A 234 5.54 -27.09 -6.28
CA THR A 234 5.19 -28.34 -5.63
C THR A 234 6.37 -28.70 -4.75
N GLU A 235 6.18 -28.60 -3.44
CA GLU A 235 7.05 -29.23 -2.45
C GLU A 235 7.04 -30.74 -2.74
N GLU A 236 8.18 -31.28 -3.17
CA GLU A 236 8.53 -32.70 -2.96
C GLU A 236 9.20 -32.85 -1.59
#